data_AF-A0A7X6Y6S3-F1
#
_entry.id   AF-A0A7X6Y6S3-F1
#
_cell.length_a   1.000
_cell.length_b   1.000
_cell.length_c   1.000
_cell.angle_alpha   90.00
_cell.angle_beta   90.00
_cell.angle_gamma   90.00
#
_symmetry.space_group_name_H-M   'P 1'
#
loop_
_entity.id
_entity.type
_entity.pdbx_description
1 polymer ?
#
loop_
_entity_poly.entity_id
_entity_poly.type
_entity_poly.pdbx_seq_one_letter_code
_entity_poly.pdbx_strand_id
1 'polypeptide(L)'
;MARDAELTAYAATLEINSGAPVQGSKWEQALVSFFDELARLCRERPVLAIGHIKGYLELAGGAGSCYFSTTGSAKGTSAKGQLAGIASRGKLDFNILVYGIDKVAVEQITNQAIHLLTGDLQATCTLHSLVNPAKQ
;
A
#
# COMPACT_ATOMS: atom_id res chain seq x y z
N MET A 1 -33.54 -6.19 3.73
CA MET A 1 -32.50 -6.46 4.73
C MET A 1 -31.17 -6.16 4.07
N ALA A 2 -30.43 -5.17 4.54
CA ALA A 2 -29.06 -4.97 4.08
C ALA A 2 -28.28 -6.22 4.52
N ARG A 3 -27.67 -6.95 3.58
CA ARG A 3 -26.69 -7.97 3.98
C ARG A 3 -25.59 -7.24 4.73
N ASP A 4 -25.23 -7.71 5.91
CA ASP A 4 -24.05 -7.21 6.61
C ASP A 4 -22.87 -7.30 5.64
N ALA A 5 -22.23 -6.15 5.35
CA ALA A 5 -21.13 -6.14 4.41
C ALA A 5 -19.97 -6.95 5.00
N GLU A 6 -19.52 -7.96 4.27
CA GLU A 6 -18.41 -8.80 4.70
C GLU A 6 -17.11 -7.97 4.74
N LEU A 7 -16.36 -8.12 5.82
CA LEU A 7 -15.02 -7.56 5.97
C LEU A 7 -14.03 -8.43 5.19
N THR A 8 -13.36 -7.81 4.22
CA THR A 8 -12.19 -8.39 3.57
C THR A 8 -10.92 -7.83 4.19
N ALA A 9 -10.11 -8.73 4.73
CA ALA A 9 -8.77 -8.43 5.20
C ALA A 9 -7.73 -8.95 4.20
N TYR A 10 -6.81 -8.08 3.82
CA TYR A 10 -5.71 -8.39 2.92
C TYR A 10 -4.41 -7.84 3.52
N ALA A 11 -3.33 -8.61 3.43
CA ALA A 11 -2.01 -8.19 3.87
C ALA A 11 -0.94 -8.72 2.92
N ALA A 12 0.07 -7.91 2.66
CA ALA A 12 1.15 -8.27 1.77
C ALA A 12 2.45 -7.52 2.12
N THR A 13 3.54 -8.10 1.66
CA THR A 13 4.85 -7.48 1.61
C THR A 13 5.16 -7.11 0.17
N LEU A 14 5.61 -5.89 -0.09
CA LEU A 14 6.08 -5.42 -1.38
C LEU A 14 7.57 -5.10 -1.27
N GLU A 15 8.38 -5.82 -2.03
CA GLU A 15 9.79 -5.47 -2.22
C GLU A 15 9.92 -4.52 -3.41
N ILE A 16 10.57 -3.38 -3.20
CA ILE A 16 10.69 -2.31 -4.20
C ILE A 16 12.18 -2.09 -4.47
N ASN A 17 12.60 -2.23 -5.73
CA ASN A 17 13.97 -2.06 -6.18
C ASN A 17 14.03 -1.03 -7.32
N SER A 18 14.44 0.19 -7.03
CA SER A 18 14.61 1.24 -8.05
C SER A 18 15.91 1.06 -8.84
N GLY A 19 15.90 1.44 -10.12
CA GLY A 19 17.08 1.32 -10.99
C GLY A 19 18.27 2.19 -10.58
N ALA A 20 18.03 3.23 -9.78
CA ALA A 20 19.05 4.12 -9.20
C ALA A 20 18.67 4.50 -7.76
N PRO A 21 19.62 4.99 -6.93
CA PRO A 21 19.30 5.54 -5.62
C PRO A 21 18.32 6.71 -5.71
N VAL A 22 17.26 6.66 -4.90
CA VAL A 22 16.20 7.66 -4.85
C VAL A 22 16.21 8.35 -3.49
N GLN A 23 16.00 9.67 -3.49
CA GLN A 23 15.88 10.48 -2.27
C GLN A 23 14.65 10.06 -1.45
N GLY A 24 14.78 10.02 -0.13
CA GLY A 24 13.69 9.61 0.75
C GLY A 24 12.39 10.42 0.60
N SER A 25 12.48 11.71 0.23
CA SER A 25 11.28 12.52 -0.09
C SER A 25 10.51 12.01 -1.31
N LYS A 26 11.20 11.48 -2.33
CA LYS A 26 10.55 10.85 -3.50
C LYS A 26 9.94 9.51 -3.13
N TRP A 27 10.57 8.73 -2.26
CA TRP A 27 9.96 7.53 -1.68
C TRP A 27 8.66 7.88 -0.94
N GLU A 28 8.70 8.87 -0.06
CA GLU A 28 7.51 9.31 0.69
C GLU A 28 6.38 9.72 -0.24
N GLN A 29 6.66 10.57 -1.24
CA GLN A 29 5.67 11.02 -2.22
C GLN A 29 5.07 9.86 -3.01
N ALA A 30 5.91 8.97 -3.56
CA ALA A 30 5.45 7.82 -4.32
C ALA A 30 4.59 6.86 -3.48
N LEU A 31 4.94 6.67 -2.20
CA LEU A 31 4.13 5.84 -1.31
C LEU A 31 2.83 6.54 -0.90
N VAL A 32 2.81 7.85 -0.64
CA VAL A 32 1.56 8.60 -0.45
C VAL A 32 0.63 8.40 -1.65
N SER A 33 1.15 8.57 -2.87
CA SER A 33 0.40 8.35 -4.12
C SER A 33 -0.10 6.91 -4.25
N PHE A 34 0.72 5.91 -3.91
CA PHE A 34 0.32 4.50 -3.92
C PHE A 34 -0.85 4.23 -2.96
N PHE A 35 -0.80 4.72 -1.72
CA PHE A 35 -1.87 4.52 -0.74
C PHE A 35 -3.16 5.29 -1.09
N ASP A 36 -3.02 6.49 -1.66
CA ASP A 36 -4.16 7.25 -2.17
C ASP A 36 -4.83 6.55 -3.37
N GLU A 37 -4.03 5.96 -4.26
CA GLU A 37 -4.51 5.19 -5.40
C GLU A 37 -5.24 3.92 -4.95
N LEU A 38 -4.71 3.18 -3.97
CA LEU A 38 -5.43 2.05 -3.36
C LEU A 38 -6.81 2.49 -2.83
N ALA A 39 -6.87 3.61 -2.11
CA ALA A 39 -8.12 4.12 -1.57
C ALA A 39 -9.10 4.58 -2.65
N ARG A 40 -8.59 5.23 -3.71
CA ARG A 40 -9.38 5.66 -4.87
C ARG A 40 -9.98 4.46 -5.59
N LEU A 41 -9.17 3.47 -5.93
CA LEU A 41 -9.60 2.24 -6.62
C LEU A 41 -10.60 1.42 -5.80
N CYS A 42 -10.46 1.38 -4.47
CA CYS A 42 -11.48 0.79 -3.60
C CYS A 42 -12.85 1.48 -3.76
N ARG A 43 -12.87 2.81 -3.91
CA ARG A 43 -14.11 3.60 -4.05
C ARG A 43 -14.79 3.52 -5.40
N GLU A 44 -14.07 3.12 -6.44
CA GLU A 44 -14.66 2.88 -7.76
C GLU A 44 -15.46 1.57 -7.81
N ARG A 45 -15.43 0.78 -6.74
CA ARG A 45 -16.24 -0.42 -6.56
C ARG A 45 -17.48 -0.14 -5.69
N PRO A 46 -18.46 -1.06 -5.65
CA PRO A 46 -19.58 -1.02 -4.69
C PRO A 46 -19.12 -1.24 -3.24
N VAL A 47 -18.24 -0.38 -2.74
CA VAL A 47 -17.66 -0.44 -1.40
C VAL A 47 -18.63 0.17 -0.39
N LEU A 48 -18.78 -0.48 0.77
CA LEU A 48 -19.52 0.10 1.89
C LEU A 48 -18.63 1.09 2.65
N ALA A 49 -17.43 0.64 3.04
CA ALA A 49 -16.48 1.44 3.80
C ALA A 49 -15.05 0.90 3.65
N ILE A 50 -14.08 1.81 3.69
CA ILE A 50 -12.67 1.47 3.94
C ILE A 50 -12.46 1.57 5.45
N GLY A 51 -12.14 0.45 6.10
CA GLY A 51 -11.76 0.45 7.52
C GLY A 51 -10.43 1.16 7.71
N HIS A 52 -9.39 0.66 7.05
CA HIS A 52 -8.11 1.36 6.87
C HIS A 52 -7.23 0.67 5.83
N ILE A 53 -6.29 1.44 5.30
CA ILE A 53 -5.13 0.96 4.53
C ILE A 53 -3.91 1.49 5.26
N LYS A 54 -3.04 0.59 5.72
CA LYS A 54 -1.85 0.96 6.51
C LYS A 54 -0.64 0.23 6.00
N GLY A 55 0.53 0.84 6.14
CA GLY A 55 1.77 0.12 5.91
C GLY A 55 2.97 0.78 6.54
N TYR A 56 4.03 0.00 6.62
CA TYR A 56 5.32 0.37 7.17
C TYR A 56 6.38 0.11 6.11
N LEU A 57 7.05 1.19 5.69
CA LEU A 57 8.17 1.15 4.77
C LEU A 57 9.47 1.21 5.57
N GLU A 58 10.38 0.30 5.26
CA GLU A 58 11.78 0.36 5.68
C GLU A 58 12.69 0.49 4.45
N LEU A 59 13.54 1.51 4.42
CA LEU A 59 14.55 1.69 3.37
C LEU A 59 15.87 1.02 3.78
N ALA A 60 16.49 0.34 2.83
CA ALA A 60 17.77 -0.34 3.06
C ALA A 60 18.89 0.64 3.45
N GLY A 61 19.92 0.12 4.14
CA GLY A 61 21.12 0.89 4.50
C GLY A 61 20.88 1.96 5.57
N GLY A 62 19.80 1.84 6.35
CA GLY A 62 19.47 2.81 7.41
C GLY A 62 18.96 4.15 6.87
N ALA A 63 18.49 4.21 5.62
CA ALA A 63 18.00 5.44 4.99
C ALA A 63 16.66 5.95 5.55
N GLY A 64 16.06 5.21 6.49
CA GLY A 64 14.90 5.62 7.27
C GLY A 64 13.73 4.65 7.17
N SER A 65 12.68 4.98 7.91
CA SER A 65 11.39 4.28 7.82
C SER A 65 10.22 5.25 7.91
N CYS A 66 9.10 4.87 7.32
CA CYS A 66 7.88 5.68 7.32
C CYS A 66 6.64 4.81 7.39
N TYR A 67 5.69 5.23 8.21
CA TYR A 67 4.38 4.62 8.35
C TYR A 67 3.35 5.41 7.56
N PHE A 68 2.54 4.71 6.77
CA PHE A 68 1.49 5.27 5.93
C PHE A 68 0.12 4.80 6.42
N SER A 69 -0.87 5.68 6.40
CA SER A 69 -2.23 5.33 6.82
C SER A 69 -3.28 6.21 6.15
N THR A 70 -4.32 5.57 5.63
CA THR A 70 -5.52 6.24 5.10
C THR A 70 -6.78 5.44 5.43
N THR A 71 -7.89 6.15 5.60
CA THR A 71 -9.27 5.58 5.61
C THR A 71 -10.00 5.91 4.32
N GLY A 72 -9.26 6.36 3.31
CA GLY A 72 -9.74 6.96 2.08
C GLY A 72 -10.29 8.37 2.24
N SER A 73 -10.47 8.93 3.45
CA SER A 73 -11.08 10.27 3.64
C SER A 73 -10.49 11.37 2.73
N ALA A 74 -11.21 12.49 2.56
CA ALA A 74 -10.75 13.63 1.75
C ALA A 74 -9.40 14.24 2.19
N LYS A 75 -8.87 13.85 3.36
CA LYS A 75 -7.56 14.26 3.86
C LYS A 75 -6.38 13.54 3.20
N GLY A 76 -6.63 12.50 2.40
CA GLY A 76 -5.58 11.69 1.77
C GLY A 76 -4.81 10.81 2.77
N THR A 77 -3.67 10.29 2.32
CA THR A 77 -2.78 9.45 3.12
C THR A 77 -1.92 10.28 4.05
N SER A 78 -1.91 9.88 5.33
CA SER A 78 -0.97 10.40 6.32
C SER A 78 0.32 9.59 6.30
N ALA A 79 1.46 10.28 6.38
CA ALA A 79 2.79 9.71 6.52
C ALA A 79 3.39 10.12 7.87
N LYS A 80 4.02 9.19 8.57
CA LYS A 80 4.71 9.44 9.85
C LYS A 80 6.01 8.65 9.90
N GLY A 81 7.14 9.36 9.95
CA GLY A 81 8.46 8.78 10.03
C GLY A 81 9.49 9.74 9.47
N GLN A 82 10.67 9.20 9.12
CA GLN A 82 11.73 9.99 8.53
C GLN A 82 12.46 9.14 7.49
N LEU A 83 12.42 9.58 6.23
CA LEU A 83 13.19 9.04 5.12
C LEU A 83 14.28 10.06 4.75
N ALA A 84 15.34 10.13 5.54
CA ALA A 84 16.38 11.16 5.40
C ALA A 84 17.52 10.78 4.44
N GLY A 85 17.58 9.52 4.00
CA GLY A 85 18.66 9.02 3.15
C GLY A 85 18.32 8.90 1.67
N ILE A 86 19.28 8.36 0.93
CA ILE A 86 19.08 7.83 -0.42
C ILE A 86 19.05 6.30 -0.34
N ALA A 87 18.11 5.69 -1.06
CA ALA A 87 18.00 4.23 -1.12
C ALA A 87 17.56 3.78 -2.50
N SER A 88 18.07 2.63 -2.95
CA SER A 88 17.58 1.93 -4.13
C SER A 88 16.62 0.78 -3.79
N ARG A 89 16.46 0.47 -2.50
CA ARG A 89 15.68 -0.67 -2.03
C ARG A 89 14.81 -0.29 -0.85
N GLY A 90 13.56 -0.75 -0.87
CA GLY A 90 12.61 -0.60 0.21
C GLY A 90 11.76 -1.85 0.37
N LYS A 91 11.36 -2.13 1.61
CA LYS A 91 10.38 -3.17 1.95
C LYS A 91 9.16 -2.49 2.55
N LEU A 92 8.00 -2.68 1.92
CA LEU A 92 6.72 -2.21 2.43
C LEU A 92 5.88 -3.39 2.91
N ASP A 93 5.58 -3.43 4.20
CA ASP A 93 4.56 -4.32 4.74
C ASP A 93 3.26 -3.52 4.87
N PHE A 94 2.16 -3.98 4.28
CA PHE A 94 0.89 -3.25 4.31
C PHE A 94 -0.33 -4.17 4.43
N ASN A 95 -1.42 -3.60 4.93
CA ASN A 95 -2.72 -4.26 5.02
C ASN A 95 -3.87 -3.36 4.56
N ILE A 96 -4.93 -3.99 4.08
CA ILE A 96 -6.18 -3.37 3.63
C ILE A 96 -7.31 -4.05 4.39
N LEU A 97 -8.11 -3.26 5.10
CA LEU A 97 -9.39 -3.67 5.67
C LEU A 97 -10.51 -2.90 4.97
N VAL A 98 -11.38 -3.62 4.26
CA VAL A 98 -12.45 -3.03 3.44
C VAL A 98 -13.73 -3.85 3.52
N TYR A 99 -14.87 -3.16 3.50
CA TYR A 99 -16.20 -3.78 3.58
C TYR A 99 -16.90 -3.71 2.22
N GLY A 100 -17.39 -4.85 1.73
CA GLY A 100 -18.17 -4.93 0.49
C GLY A 100 -17.34 -5.14 -0.79
N ILE A 101 -16.03 -5.39 -0.67
CA ILE A 101 -15.17 -5.79 -1.78
C ILE A 101 -14.60 -7.16 -1.44
N ASP A 102 -14.67 -8.13 -2.37
CA ASP A 102 -14.07 -9.45 -2.16
C ASP A 102 -12.52 -9.42 -2.29
N LYS A 103 -11.88 -10.51 -1.85
CA LYS A 103 -10.41 -10.62 -1.87
C LYS A 103 -9.81 -10.50 -3.27
N VAL A 104 -10.46 -11.06 -4.30
CA VAL A 104 -9.96 -11.04 -5.68
C VAL A 104 -9.92 -9.62 -6.21
N ALA A 105 -10.96 -8.83 -5.93
CA ALA A 105 -10.98 -7.43 -6.29
C ALA A 105 -9.92 -6.61 -5.52
N VAL A 106 -9.66 -6.91 -4.24
CA VAL A 106 -8.57 -6.25 -3.49
C VAL A 106 -7.20 -6.59 -4.07
N GLU A 107 -6.97 -7.83 -4.51
CA GLU A 107 -5.73 -8.24 -5.19
C GLU A 107 -5.55 -7.50 -6.54
N GLN A 108 -6.62 -7.35 -7.32
CA GLN A 108 -6.60 -6.58 -8.57
C GLN A 108 -6.29 -5.10 -8.33
N ILE A 109 -6.94 -4.48 -7.34
CA ILE A 109 -6.69 -3.09 -6.94
C ILE A 109 -5.23 -2.91 -6.52
N THR A 110 -4.70 -3.86 -5.74
CA THR A 110 -3.31 -3.85 -5.29
C THR A 110 -2.34 -3.91 -6.47
N ASN A 111 -2.55 -4.84 -7.40
CA ASN A 111 -1.71 -4.95 -8.61
C ASN A 111 -1.77 -3.70 -9.48
N GLN A 112 -2.94 -3.08 -9.61
CA GLN A 112 -3.08 -1.83 -10.35
C GLN A 112 -2.32 -0.68 -9.69
N ALA A 113 -2.42 -0.51 -8.37
CA ALA A 113 -1.68 0.52 -7.65
C ALA A 113 -0.15 0.30 -7.70
N ILE A 114 0.32 -0.96 -7.75
CA ILE A 114 1.74 -1.28 -7.92
C ILE A 114 2.30 -0.75 -9.25
N HIS A 115 1.50 -0.70 -10.31
CA HIS A 115 1.94 -0.13 -11.59
C HIS A 115 2.25 1.38 -11.48
N LEU A 116 1.48 2.12 -10.67
CA LEU A 116 1.76 3.53 -10.39
C LEU A 116 3.11 3.68 -9.67
N LEU A 117 3.31 2.91 -8.59
CA LEU A 117 4.54 2.94 -7.80
C LEU A 117 5.78 2.55 -8.63
N THR A 118 5.63 1.56 -9.52
CA THR A 118 6.65 1.14 -10.47
C THR A 118 7.08 2.29 -11.39
N GLY A 119 6.12 3.08 -11.89
CA GLY A 119 6.39 4.26 -12.71
C GLY A 119 7.08 5.38 -11.92
N ASP A 120 6.54 5.73 -10.75
CA ASP A 120 7.00 6.86 -9.93
C ASP A 120 8.45 6.69 -9.45
N LEU A 121 8.83 5.47 -9.08
CA LEU A 121 10.17 5.14 -8.60
C LEU A 121 11.10 4.55 -9.67
N GLN A 122 10.60 4.33 -10.90
CA GLN A 122 11.30 3.57 -11.93
C GLN A 122 11.87 2.25 -11.37
N ALA A 123 10.99 1.47 -10.74
CA ALA A 123 11.35 0.37 -9.88
C ALA A 123 10.72 -0.95 -10.33
N THR A 124 11.40 -2.06 -10.02
CA THR A 124 10.78 -3.38 -10.02
C THR A 124 10.12 -3.60 -8.66
N CYS A 125 8.83 -3.94 -8.68
CA CYS A 125 8.06 -4.23 -7.47
C CYS A 125 7.68 -5.72 -7.44
N THR A 126 8.01 -6.43 -6.37
CA THR A 126 7.68 -7.85 -6.18
C THR A 126 6.74 -7.99 -4.99
N LEU A 127 5.54 -8.48 -5.26
CA LEU A 127 4.49 -8.65 -4.25
C LEU A 127 4.52 -10.07 -3.68
N HIS A 128 4.62 -10.15 -2.36
CA HIS A 128 4.51 -11.38 -1.58
C HIS A 128 3.24 -11.28 -0.73
N SER A 129 2.17 -11.94 -1.16
CA SER A 129 0.94 -11.98 -0.36
C SER A 129 1.16 -12.82 0.89
N LEU A 130 0.73 -12.31 2.05
CA LEU A 130 0.74 -13.10 3.27
C LEU A 130 -0.46 -14.05 3.21
N VAL A 131 -0.21 -15.32 2.89
CA VAL A 131 -1.23 -16.36 3.03
C VAL A 131 -1.50 -16.50 4.53
N ASN A 132 -2.73 -16.21 4.95
CA ASN A 132 -3.15 -16.32 6.34
C ASN A 132 -2.94 -17.78 6.80
N PRO A 133 -2.01 -18.07 7.74
CA PRO A 133 -1.71 -19.43 8.16
C PRO A 133 -2.89 -20.09 8.91
N ALA A 134 -3.93 -19.33 9.27
CA ALA A 134 -5.11 -19.83 9.99
C ALA A 134 -6.11 -20.64 9.14
N LYS A 135 -5.78 -20.99 7.88
CA LYS A 135 -6.59 -21.87 7.02
C LYS A 135 -5.73 -22.90 6.28
N GLN A 136 -4.98 -23.72 7.03
CA GLN A 136 -4.47 -25.02 6.59
C GLN A 136 -5.12 -26.12 7.40
#